data_AF-W4H384-F1
#
_entry.id   AF-W4H384-F1
#
_cell.length_a   1.000
_cell.length_b   1.000
_cell.length_c   1.000
_cell.angle_alpha   90.00
_cell.angle_beta   90.00
_cell.angle_gamma   90.00
#
_symmetry.space_group_name_H-M   'P 1'
#
loop_
_entity.id
_entity.type
_entity.pdbx_description
1 polymer ?
#
loop_
_entity_poly.entity_id
_entity_poly.type
_entity_poly.pdbx_seq_one_letter_code
_entity_poly.pdbx_strand_id
1 'polypeptide(L)'
;MSQPPPQPPSIPVSFNRMSIGVSLLFCINIVCMPLKCYFTELLWTNPETFRPPAIFPEVASEFNRSTAKRYVTQLQLVYNNTTIPAHRAYHYDATHDVDVMRTVMTSSDCDRPPLQLLNDILGIVYFSTDLKLDLVDRLCTNASQDVARLWRVNFIDSPAFISALWVVSGQNDLDSNNSTIPTDSNVTTVYVLFIPDVRTMSWRYTKLAWRLLLCLSLAVLIVTSYICPLWQLKGNLERYAVVAPLHGSQKGSKERRRRVVRYSVVVGEPSCFVLTKPWVCIAFAADLLASTLYVAQACLRVCQTTSLLHFALGTLYLGRTVWFSYTALASVNVALKRWQKCHWIRPANTTVLAIAAGVVGGTITNVQGQWPPILQVYTWLFMLHSRQDTNQTMQMDSIFVNLVFAMTMCYLPAGVVGGRAVCRRLCTVYRRPHVVMAETRCHPGNCNDMNSMENKADHPPTIDVVQHHAYHHLDFRTRWYLWLCCGRSVCDPDLVFHGGSIATLFALHPSFQAHCTLDQRGGDCYVCGFDATDVMVTITRVACIRGQLDMTRVTIDSDAPANRVAVGSLTISSANGPLVVTFRRGVDDCLWMA
;
A
#
# COMPACT_ATOMS: atom_id res chain seq x y z
N MET A 1 19.95 -56.19 25.21
CA MET A 1 19.31 -54.88 25.45
C MET A 1 20.21 -53.79 24.91
N SER A 2 20.00 -53.35 23.68
CA SER A 2 20.66 -52.16 23.15
C SER A 2 20.05 -50.94 23.83
N GLN A 3 20.87 -50.16 24.54
CA GLN A 3 20.44 -48.85 25.04
C GLN A 3 19.96 -48.00 23.86
N PRO A 4 18.82 -47.31 23.97
CA PRO A 4 18.42 -46.35 22.95
C PRO A 4 19.53 -45.29 22.84
N PRO A 5 19.85 -44.83 21.61
CA PRO A 5 20.90 -43.84 21.41
C PRO A 5 20.61 -42.59 22.25
N PRO A 6 21.63 -41.96 22.85
CA PRO A 6 21.46 -40.76 23.65
C PRO A 6 20.75 -39.69 22.82
N GLN A 7 19.66 -39.14 23.37
CA GLN A 7 18.96 -38.03 22.74
C GLN A 7 19.94 -36.85 22.62
N PRO A 8 20.00 -36.18 21.44
CA PRO A 8 20.88 -35.03 21.28
C PRO A 8 20.49 -33.94 22.31
N PRO A 9 21.47 -33.21 22.87
CA PRO A 9 21.19 -32.12 23.80
C PRO A 9 20.30 -31.08 23.13
N SER A 10 19.25 -30.64 23.82
CA SER A 10 18.35 -29.62 23.32
C SER A 10 19.09 -28.30 23.17
N ILE A 11 18.95 -27.67 22.00
CA ILE A 11 19.56 -26.37 21.74
C ILE A 11 18.57 -25.30 22.19
N PRO A 12 18.96 -24.34 23.06
CA PRO A 12 18.07 -23.26 23.45
C PRO A 12 17.71 -22.39 22.24
N VAL A 13 16.40 -22.27 21.97
CA VAL A 13 15.85 -21.42 20.90
C VAL A 13 14.97 -20.33 21.51
N SER A 14 15.22 -19.10 21.12
CA SER A 14 14.43 -17.94 21.55
C SER A 14 13.98 -17.12 20.34
N PHE A 15 12.79 -16.52 20.42
CA PHE A 15 12.40 -15.50 19.45
C PHE A 15 12.93 -14.14 19.88
N ASN A 16 13.42 -13.35 18.92
CA ASN A 16 13.81 -11.98 19.19
C ASN A 16 12.55 -11.14 19.54
N ARG A 17 12.53 -10.53 20.72
CA ARG A 17 11.36 -9.79 21.24
C ARG A 17 10.97 -8.60 20.37
N MET A 18 11.96 -7.87 19.83
CA MET A 18 11.71 -6.75 18.93
C MET A 18 11.07 -7.24 17.63
N SER A 19 11.57 -8.36 17.10
CA SER A 19 11.01 -8.96 15.89
C SER A 19 9.56 -9.40 16.07
N ILE A 20 9.21 -9.97 17.23
CA ILE A 20 7.84 -10.32 17.58
C ILE A 20 6.96 -9.07 17.66
N GLY A 21 7.43 -8.01 18.34
CA GLY A 21 6.67 -6.77 18.49
C GLY A 21 6.34 -6.12 17.13
N VAL A 22 7.32 -6.06 16.22
CA VAL A 22 7.11 -5.53 14.87
C VAL A 22 6.17 -6.45 14.07
N SER A 23 6.40 -7.77 14.08
CA SER A 23 5.54 -8.73 13.35
C SER A 23 4.10 -8.69 13.86
N LEU A 24 3.88 -8.59 15.17
CA LEU A 24 2.57 -8.45 15.80
C LEU A 24 1.87 -7.15 15.37
N LEU A 25 2.60 -6.03 15.29
CA LEU A 25 2.04 -4.77 14.80
C LEU A 25 1.56 -4.90 13.35
N PHE A 26 2.32 -5.58 12.49
CA PHE A 26 1.88 -5.88 11.12
C PHE A 26 0.67 -6.82 11.09
N CYS A 27 0.64 -7.86 11.93
CA CYS A 27 -0.53 -8.74 12.08
C CYS A 27 -1.79 -7.94 12.43
N ILE A 28 -1.72 -7.11 13.47
CA ILE A 28 -2.85 -6.29 13.94
C ILE A 28 -3.29 -5.33 12.83
N ASN A 29 -2.35 -4.65 12.19
CA ASN A 29 -2.66 -3.72 11.10
C ASN A 29 -3.39 -4.42 9.93
N ILE A 30 -2.96 -5.62 9.53
CA ILE A 30 -3.61 -6.36 8.45
C ILE A 30 -4.99 -6.88 8.85
N VAL A 31 -5.14 -7.43 10.06
CA VAL A 31 -6.44 -7.93 10.52
C VAL A 31 -7.44 -6.79 10.70
N CYS A 32 -7.00 -5.63 11.18
CA CYS A 32 -7.85 -4.46 11.38
C CYS A 32 -8.05 -3.59 10.12
N MET A 33 -7.33 -3.86 9.02
CA MET A 33 -7.44 -3.10 7.77
C MET A 33 -8.89 -2.91 7.26
N PRO A 34 -9.78 -3.93 7.28
CA PRO A 34 -11.17 -3.76 6.87
C PRO A 34 -11.93 -2.73 7.71
N LEU A 35 -11.57 -2.54 8.98
CA LEU A 35 -12.23 -1.64 9.93
C LEU A 35 -11.65 -0.22 9.93
N LYS A 36 -10.46 -0.03 9.35
CA LYS A 36 -9.78 1.27 9.24
C LYS A 36 -10.65 2.34 8.57
N CYS A 37 -11.58 1.93 7.72
CA CYS A 37 -12.55 2.80 7.08
C CYS A 37 -13.41 3.63 8.06
N TYR A 38 -13.74 3.10 9.23
CA TYR A 38 -14.62 3.74 10.20
C TYR A 38 -13.99 4.93 10.93
N PHE A 39 -12.70 5.26 10.66
CA PHE A 39 -12.15 6.56 11.03
C PHE A 39 -12.82 7.72 10.30
N THR A 40 -13.44 7.46 9.15
CA THR A 40 -14.13 8.47 8.35
C THR A 40 -15.52 8.07 7.92
N GLU A 41 -15.80 6.77 7.73
CA GLU A 41 -17.15 6.30 7.39
C GLU A 41 -18.10 6.40 8.59
N LEU A 42 -19.38 6.69 8.32
CA LEU A 42 -20.42 6.69 9.33
C LEU A 42 -20.52 5.32 10.02
N LEU A 43 -20.60 5.35 11.34
CA LEU A 43 -20.73 4.14 12.16
C LEU A 43 -22.08 3.46 11.94
N TRP A 44 -22.08 2.12 12.06
CA TRP A 44 -23.28 1.30 11.93
C TRP A 44 -24.28 1.53 13.06
N THR A 45 -23.86 2.10 14.19
CA THR A 45 -24.70 2.38 15.36
C THR A 45 -25.59 3.61 15.17
N ASN A 46 -25.28 4.49 14.23
CA ASN A 46 -26.02 5.73 14.04
C ASN A 46 -27.39 5.44 13.41
N PRO A 47 -28.51 5.80 14.08
CA PRO A 47 -29.87 5.50 13.62
C PRO A 47 -30.10 6.09 12.23
N GLU A 48 -30.95 5.50 11.38
CA GLU A 48 -31.31 6.10 10.07
C GLU A 48 -31.84 7.53 10.22
N THR A 49 -32.52 7.78 11.34
CA THR A 49 -33.08 9.08 11.72
C THR A 49 -32.09 10.05 12.34
N PHE A 50 -30.78 9.72 12.40
CA PHE A 50 -29.77 10.63 12.96
C PHE A 50 -29.75 11.96 12.22
N ARG A 51 -30.10 11.94 10.93
CA ARG A 51 -30.34 13.13 10.13
C ARG A 51 -31.86 13.43 10.14
N PRO A 52 -32.30 14.54 10.74
CA PRO A 52 -33.72 14.84 10.90
C PRO A 52 -34.39 15.12 9.54
N PRO A 53 -35.46 14.40 9.16
CA PRO A 53 -36.14 14.58 7.87
C PRO A 53 -36.72 15.97 7.64
N ALA A 54 -37.01 16.71 8.72
CA ALA A 54 -37.49 18.08 8.66
C ALA A 54 -36.44 19.05 8.07
N ILE A 55 -35.16 18.76 8.28
CA ILE A 55 -34.03 19.58 7.81
C ILE A 55 -33.46 19.01 6.51
N PHE A 56 -33.37 17.68 6.43
CA PHE A 56 -32.81 16.97 5.29
C PHE A 56 -33.84 15.98 4.74
N PRO A 57 -34.77 16.45 3.90
CA PRO A 57 -35.79 15.58 3.34
C PRO A 57 -35.16 14.51 2.44
N GLU A 58 -35.82 13.36 2.33
CA GLU A 58 -35.41 12.31 1.40
C GLU A 58 -35.56 12.81 -0.04
N VAL A 59 -34.50 12.67 -0.83
CA VAL A 59 -34.51 13.11 -2.23
C VAL A 59 -35.08 11.98 -3.09
N ALA A 60 -36.28 12.20 -3.63
CA ALA A 60 -36.95 11.26 -4.53
C ALA A 60 -36.07 10.84 -5.72
N SER A 61 -36.38 9.68 -6.33
CA SER A 61 -35.68 9.17 -7.51
C SER A 61 -35.65 10.19 -8.64
N GLU A 62 -36.77 10.88 -8.84
CA GLU A 62 -36.89 12.06 -9.70
C GLU A 62 -36.69 13.35 -8.92
N PHE A 63 -35.72 14.14 -9.36
CA PHE A 63 -35.26 15.34 -8.67
C PHE A 63 -35.54 16.55 -9.55
N ASN A 64 -36.57 17.33 -9.18
CA ASN A 64 -37.04 18.49 -9.94
C ASN A 64 -36.51 19.79 -9.37
N ARG A 65 -36.44 20.83 -10.23
CA ARG A 65 -35.94 22.16 -9.85
C ARG A 65 -36.67 22.80 -8.66
N SER A 66 -37.99 22.63 -8.55
CA SER A 66 -38.78 23.23 -7.45
C SER A 66 -38.43 22.62 -6.09
N THR A 67 -38.28 21.30 -6.02
CA THR A 67 -37.84 20.58 -4.83
C THR A 67 -36.40 20.94 -4.47
N ALA A 68 -35.51 21.03 -5.46
CA ALA A 68 -34.14 21.46 -5.29
C ALA A 68 -34.06 22.84 -4.60
N LYS A 69 -34.82 23.83 -5.09
CA LYS A 69 -34.87 25.18 -4.49
C LYS A 69 -35.36 25.18 -3.05
N ARG A 70 -36.41 24.41 -2.73
CA ARG A 70 -36.92 24.27 -1.36
C ARG A 70 -35.87 23.66 -0.44
N TYR A 71 -35.12 22.67 -0.93
CA TYR A 71 -34.05 22.06 -0.15
C TYR A 71 -32.91 23.06 0.12
N VAL A 72 -32.44 23.79 -0.89
CA VAL A 72 -31.34 24.78 -0.68
C VAL A 72 -31.76 25.86 0.31
N THR A 73 -33.00 26.37 0.21
CA THR A 73 -33.49 27.37 1.16
C THR A 73 -33.55 26.85 2.60
N GLN A 74 -33.88 25.58 2.82
CA GLN A 74 -33.77 24.96 4.15
C GLN A 74 -32.32 24.87 4.63
N LEU A 75 -31.38 24.46 3.76
CA LEU A 75 -29.95 24.37 4.11
C LEU A 75 -29.35 25.74 4.45
N GLN A 76 -29.78 26.80 3.77
CA GLN A 76 -29.35 28.18 4.05
C GLN A 76 -29.78 28.65 5.46
N LEU A 77 -30.92 28.17 5.97
CA LEU A 77 -31.38 28.50 7.32
C LEU A 77 -30.54 27.78 8.39
N VAL A 78 -30.05 26.59 8.09
CA VAL A 78 -29.29 25.73 9.03
C VAL A 78 -27.82 26.13 9.05
N TYR A 79 -27.24 26.34 7.88
CA TYR A 79 -25.83 26.64 7.68
C TYR A 79 -25.69 28.11 7.28
N ASN A 80 -25.48 28.94 8.29
CA ASN A 80 -25.30 30.38 8.12
C ASN A 80 -24.06 30.84 8.90
N ASN A 81 -23.81 32.14 8.89
CA ASN A 81 -22.69 32.77 9.58
C ASN A 81 -22.69 32.60 11.10
N THR A 82 -23.87 32.44 11.72
CA THR A 82 -23.99 32.27 13.17
C THR A 82 -23.79 30.82 13.61
N THR A 83 -24.13 29.85 12.76
CA THR A 83 -24.04 28.42 13.08
C THR A 83 -22.67 27.84 12.74
N ILE A 84 -22.00 28.37 11.72
CA ILE A 84 -20.66 27.93 11.31
C ILE A 84 -19.60 28.76 12.06
N PRO A 85 -18.59 28.14 12.71
CA PRO A 85 -17.55 28.86 13.43
C PRO A 85 -16.85 29.90 12.55
N ALA A 86 -16.67 31.13 13.04
CA ALA A 86 -15.91 32.17 12.34
C ALA A 86 -14.47 31.70 12.04
N HIS A 87 -13.84 32.28 11.01
CA HIS A 87 -12.44 32.02 10.60
C HIS A 87 -12.13 30.60 10.10
N ARG A 88 -13.13 29.77 9.81
CA ARG A 88 -12.92 28.41 9.29
C ARG A 88 -13.46 28.25 7.86
N ALA A 89 -12.57 28.13 6.88
CA ALA A 89 -12.97 27.89 5.49
C ALA A 89 -13.64 26.52 5.31
N TYR A 90 -13.32 25.57 6.19
CA TYR A 90 -13.88 24.22 6.18
C TYR A 90 -14.38 23.85 7.58
N HIS A 91 -15.61 23.36 7.64
CA HIS A 91 -16.25 22.89 8.86
C HIS A 91 -16.93 21.55 8.58
N TYR A 92 -16.57 20.53 9.37
CA TYR A 92 -17.24 19.24 9.34
C TYR A 92 -18.28 19.20 10.48
N ASP A 93 -19.56 19.15 10.10
CA ASP A 93 -20.66 18.97 11.02
C ASP A 93 -20.80 17.47 11.34
N ALA A 94 -20.18 17.05 12.44
CA ALA A 94 -20.22 15.67 12.90
C ALA A 94 -21.62 15.21 13.33
N THR A 95 -22.56 16.12 13.61
CA THR A 95 -23.91 15.76 14.05
C THR A 95 -24.78 15.30 12.88
N HIS A 96 -24.65 15.95 11.72
CA HIS A 96 -25.43 15.63 10.51
C HIS A 96 -24.61 14.90 9.42
N ASP A 97 -23.31 14.69 9.66
CA ASP A 97 -22.34 14.17 8.68
C ASP A 97 -22.37 15.00 7.40
N VAL A 98 -21.98 16.28 7.51
CA VAL A 98 -21.97 17.25 6.40
C VAL A 98 -20.64 17.99 6.38
N ASP A 99 -20.01 18.05 5.20
CA ASP A 99 -18.84 18.90 4.99
C ASP A 99 -19.29 20.25 4.42
N VAL A 100 -19.02 21.31 5.17
CA VAL A 100 -19.36 22.69 4.82
C VAL A 100 -18.08 23.43 4.45
N MET A 101 -18.08 24.05 3.28
CA MET A 101 -16.96 24.83 2.76
C MET A 101 -17.40 26.25 2.45
N ARG A 102 -16.52 27.20 2.74
CA ARG A 102 -16.70 28.62 2.47
C ARG A 102 -15.49 29.12 1.72
N THR A 103 -15.73 29.79 0.60
CA THR A 103 -14.69 30.50 -0.15
C THR A 103 -15.09 31.96 -0.28
N VAL A 104 -14.22 32.87 0.15
CA VAL A 104 -14.43 34.31 -0.01
C VAL A 104 -13.80 34.75 -1.32
N MET A 105 -14.54 35.56 -2.07
CA MET A 105 -14.14 36.12 -3.35
C MET A 105 -14.37 37.63 -3.33
N THR A 106 -13.43 38.36 -3.90
CA THR A 106 -13.48 39.82 -4.01
C THR A 106 -13.72 40.23 -5.47
N SER A 107 -14.29 41.41 -5.70
CA SER A 107 -14.50 41.91 -7.06
C SER A 107 -13.20 42.01 -7.89
N SER A 108 -12.03 42.16 -7.26
CA SER A 108 -10.72 42.15 -7.93
C SER A 108 -10.30 40.76 -8.45
N ASP A 109 -10.87 39.67 -7.95
CA ASP A 109 -10.53 38.33 -8.41
C ASP A 109 -11.10 38.05 -9.82
N CYS A 110 -12.08 38.85 -10.26
CA CYS A 110 -12.68 38.76 -11.59
C CYS A 110 -11.78 39.22 -12.75
N ASP A 111 -10.64 39.86 -12.46
CA ASP A 111 -9.62 40.17 -13.47
C ASP A 111 -8.88 38.91 -13.96
N ARG A 112 -9.00 37.80 -13.24
CA ARG A 112 -8.37 36.52 -13.59
C ARG A 112 -9.21 35.75 -14.62
N PRO A 113 -8.60 34.84 -15.41
CA PRO A 113 -9.35 33.94 -16.27
C PRO A 113 -10.43 33.17 -15.47
N PRO A 114 -11.66 33.01 -15.99
CA PRO A 114 -12.78 32.39 -15.26
C PRO A 114 -12.47 31.00 -14.70
N LEU A 115 -11.67 30.21 -15.43
CA LEU A 115 -11.25 28.87 -15.00
C LEU A 115 -10.30 28.91 -13.80
N GLN A 116 -9.45 29.93 -13.68
CA GLN A 116 -8.55 30.07 -12.54
C GLN A 116 -9.34 30.56 -11.32
N LEU A 117 -10.23 31.54 -11.51
CA LEU A 117 -11.14 32.03 -10.47
C LEU A 117 -11.94 30.88 -9.83
N LEU A 118 -12.53 30.00 -10.65
CA LEU A 118 -13.34 28.89 -10.17
C LEU A 118 -12.53 27.81 -9.42
N ASN A 119 -11.24 27.65 -9.70
CA ASN A 119 -10.44 26.62 -9.02
C ASN A 119 -10.09 26.98 -7.57
N ASP A 120 -10.11 28.27 -7.25
CA ASP A 120 -9.91 28.74 -5.88
C ASP A 120 -11.11 28.35 -4.98
N ILE A 121 -12.26 27.98 -5.58
CA ILE A 121 -13.45 27.51 -4.87
C ILE A 121 -13.31 26.04 -4.47
N LEU A 122 -13.41 25.79 -3.17
CA LEU A 122 -13.37 24.44 -2.60
C LEU A 122 -14.53 23.58 -3.14
N GLY A 123 -14.23 22.35 -3.56
CA GLY A 123 -15.23 21.41 -4.07
C GLY A 123 -15.56 21.55 -5.57
N ILE A 124 -14.87 22.43 -6.31
CA ILE A 124 -15.05 22.69 -7.76
C ILE A 124 -15.06 21.43 -8.65
N VAL A 125 -14.41 20.35 -8.20
CA VAL A 125 -14.36 19.05 -8.90
C VAL A 125 -15.74 18.43 -9.07
N TYR A 126 -16.68 18.73 -8.17
CA TYR A 126 -18.04 18.18 -8.17
C TYR A 126 -19.07 19.11 -8.81
N PHE A 127 -18.66 20.28 -9.31
CA PHE A 127 -19.59 21.25 -9.91
C PHE A 127 -19.91 20.86 -11.35
N SER A 128 -21.19 21.02 -11.73
CA SER A 128 -21.64 20.84 -13.11
C SER A 128 -21.17 21.98 -14.01
N THR A 129 -21.16 21.75 -15.32
CA THR A 129 -20.71 22.75 -16.30
C THR A 129 -21.59 24.00 -16.31
N ASP A 130 -22.91 23.84 -16.20
CA ASP A 130 -23.88 24.93 -16.13
C ASP A 130 -23.71 25.76 -14.86
N LEU A 131 -23.49 25.12 -13.70
CA LEU A 131 -23.23 25.81 -12.44
C LEU A 131 -21.97 26.67 -12.50
N LYS A 132 -20.91 26.18 -13.14
CA LYS A 132 -19.66 26.93 -13.31
C LYS A 132 -19.87 28.22 -14.11
N LEU A 133 -20.72 28.19 -15.14
CA LEU A 133 -21.05 29.37 -15.94
C LEU A 133 -21.91 30.36 -15.17
N ASP A 134 -22.99 29.88 -14.53
CA ASP A 134 -23.88 30.70 -13.68
C ASP A 134 -23.10 31.39 -12.55
N LEU A 135 -22.11 30.70 -11.97
CA LEU A 135 -21.31 31.22 -10.87
C LEU A 135 -20.35 32.34 -11.32
N VAL A 136 -19.70 32.19 -12.46
CA VAL A 136 -18.84 33.25 -13.03
C VAL A 136 -19.66 34.48 -13.36
N ASP A 137 -20.84 34.31 -13.96
CA ASP A 137 -21.73 35.43 -14.26
C ASP A 137 -22.15 36.13 -12.97
N ARG A 138 -22.61 35.39 -11.95
CA ARG A 138 -23.00 36.00 -10.68
C ARG A 138 -21.85 36.72 -9.96
N LEU A 139 -20.64 36.16 -9.96
CA LEU A 139 -19.49 36.74 -9.27
C LEU A 139 -18.92 37.98 -9.97
N CYS A 140 -18.91 38.00 -11.30
CA CYS A 140 -18.17 39.01 -12.06
C CYS A 140 -19.02 40.01 -12.83
N THR A 141 -20.25 39.66 -13.23
CA THR A 141 -21.16 40.59 -13.93
C THR A 141 -22.23 41.16 -13.00
N ASN A 142 -22.23 40.78 -11.72
CA ASN A 142 -23.25 41.14 -10.73
C ASN A 142 -24.68 40.86 -11.23
N ALA A 143 -24.85 39.80 -12.04
CA ALA A 143 -26.15 39.41 -12.55
C ALA A 143 -27.18 39.28 -11.42
N SER A 144 -28.39 39.80 -11.62
CA SER A 144 -29.45 39.85 -10.61
C SER A 144 -30.06 38.48 -10.26
N GLN A 145 -29.52 37.38 -10.78
CA GLN A 145 -30.01 36.04 -10.52
C GLN A 145 -29.31 35.44 -9.30
N ASP A 146 -30.08 35.12 -8.26
CA ASP A 146 -29.57 34.36 -7.12
C ASP A 146 -29.11 32.97 -7.56
N VAL A 147 -27.82 32.70 -7.37
CA VAL A 147 -27.21 31.38 -7.60
C VAL A 147 -27.38 30.57 -6.33
N ALA A 148 -28.44 29.78 -6.30
CA ALA A 148 -28.72 28.74 -5.31
C ALA A 148 -29.08 27.45 -6.06
N ARG A 149 -28.29 26.38 -5.85
CA ARG A 149 -28.40 25.12 -6.60
C ARG A 149 -28.17 23.92 -5.69
N LEU A 150 -28.88 22.84 -6.01
CA LEU A 150 -28.69 21.51 -5.42
C LEU A 150 -28.60 20.52 -6.58
N TRP A 151 -27.68 19.58 -6.51
CA TRP A 151 -27.58 18.48 -7.47
C TRP A 151 -27.18 17.19 -6.76
N ARG A 152 -27.55 16.07 -7.35
CA ARG A 152 -27.24 14.73 -6.84
C ARG A 152 -26.16 14.07 -7.68
N VAL A 153 -25.24 13.38 -7.02
CA VAL A 153 -24.29 12.49 -7.69
C VAL A 153 -24.63 11.05 -7.35
N ASN A 154 -24.83 10.24 -8.38
CA ASN A 154 -25.09 8.81 -8.27
C ASN A 154 -23.81 8.02 -8.52
N PHE A 155 -23.83 6.77 -8.08
CA PHE A 155 -22.91 5.74 -8.53
C PHE A 155 -23.75 4.64 -9.15
N ILE A 156 -23.71 4.52 -10.48
CA ILE A 156 -24.66 3.70 -11.24
C ILE A 156 -26.07 4.23 -10.95
N ASP A 157 -26.98 3.40 -10.45
CA ASP A 157 -28.36 3.79 -10.12
C ASP A 157 -28.55 4.16 -8.65
N SER A 158 -27.47 4.13 -7.86
CA SER A 158 -27.54 4.29 -6.41
C SER A 158 -27.08 5.69 -5.99
N PRO A 159 -27.83 6.42 -5.13
CA PRO A 159 -27.42 7.75 -4.68
C PRO A 159 -26.10 7.66 -3.90
N ALA A 160 -25.13 8.51 -4.23
CA ALA A 160 -23.84 8.56 -3.56
C ALA A 160 -23.78 9.73 -2.57
N PHE A 161 -23.99 10.95 -3.06
CA PHE A 161 -24.04 12.16 -2.24
C PHE A 161 -24.83 13.27 -2.94
N ILE A 162 -25.21 14.27 -2.16
CA ILE A 162 -25.85 15.50 -2.63
C ILE A 162 -24.87 16.65 -2.42
N SER A 163 -24.85 17.59 -3.35
CA SER A 163 -24.09 18.83 -3.22
C SER A 163 -25.00 20.04 -3.37
N ALA A 164 -24.80 21.02 -2.50
CA ALA A 164 -25.54 22.28 -2.50
C ALA A 164 -24.55 23.44 -2.62
N LEU A 165 -24.93 24.49 -3.35
CA LEU A 165 -24.18 25.72 -3.46
C LEU A 165 -25.10 26.93 -3.40
N TRP A 166 -24.67 27.96 -2.65
CA TRP A 166 -25.25 29.29 -2.76
C TRP A 166 -24.21 30.38 -2.55
N VAL A 167 -24.53 31.58 -3.04
CA VAL A 167 -23.67 32.77 -2.94
C VAL A 167 -24.34 33.81 -2.05
N VAL A 168 -23.58 34.38 -1.11
CA VAL A 168 -24.03 35.48 -0.24
C VAL A 168 -23.11 36.68 -0.45
N SER A 169 -23.69 37.82 -0.81
CA SER A 169 -22.95 39.09 -0.99
C SER A 169 -22.87 39.87 0.32
N GLY A 170 -21.79 40.63 0.52
CA GLY A 170 -21.63 41.55 1.64
C GLY A 170 -21.18 40.91 2.94
N GLN A 171 -20.62 39.70 2.91
CA GLN A 171 -20.27 38.95 4.11
C GLN A 171 -18.84 38.41 4.04
N ASN A 172 -18.02 38.76 5.04
CA ASN A 172 -16.68 38.20 5.26
C ASN A 172 -16.53 37.64 6.69
N ASP A 173 -16.87 36.37 6.86
CA ASP A 173 -16.74 35.66 8.14
C ASP A 173 -15.38 34.95 8.31
N LEU A 174 -14.49 35.07 7.32
CA LEU A 174 -13.19 34.37 7.29
C LEU A 174 -12.03 35.26 7.74
N ASP A 175 -12.02 36.54 7.36
CA ASP A 175 -10.91 37.45 7.65
C ASP A 175 -11.19 38.49 8.76
N SER A 176 -12.42 38.54 9.32
CA SER A 176 -12.82 39.60 10.26
C SER A 176 -12.30 39.37 11.68
N ASN A 177 -11.05 39.76 11.94
CA ASN A 177 -10.46 39.74 13.30
C ASN A 177 -11.23 40.59 14.34
N ASN A 178 -12.18 41.41 13.89
CA ASN A 178 -13.10 42.16 14.74
C ASN A 178 -14.49 41.53 14.69
N SER A 179 -15.12 41.39 15.86
CA SER A 179 -16.48 40.87 16.11
C SER A 179 -17.62 41.61 15.40
N THR A 180 -17.32 42.64 14.61
CA THR A 180 -18.23 43.31 13.69
C THR A 180 -17.86 42.89 12.26
N ILE A 181 -18.66 42.00 11.67
CA ILE A 181 -18.58 41.62 10.26
C ILE A 181 -18.75 42.91 9.43
N PRO A 182 -17.71 43.42 8.73
CA PRO A 182 -17.89 44.57 7.85
C PRO A 182 -18.75 44.09 6.68
N THR A 183 -19.90 44.73 6.49
CA THR A 183 -20.74 44.52 5.30
C THR A 183 -20.14 45.27 4.12
N ASP A 184 -18.98 44.80 3.64
CA ASP A 184 -18.37 45.33 2.41
C ASP A 184 -19.09 44.71 1.21
N SER A 185 -19.81 45.54 0.46
CA SER A 185 -20.53 45.15 -0.77
C SER A 185 -19.66 44.52 -1.85
N ASN A 186 -18.33 44.63 -1.73
CA ASN A 186 -17.36 44.11 -2.70
C ASN A 186 -16.90 42.68 -2.39
N VAL A 187 -17.39 42.09 -1.30
CA VAL A 187 -17.04 40.74 -0.87
C VAL A 187 -18.21 39.80 -1.08
N THR A 188 -17.93 38.63 -1.65
CA THR A 188 -18.91 37.56 -1.84
C THR A 188 -18.39 36.28 -1.21
N THR A 189 -19.23 35.61 -0.43
CA THR A 189 -18.92 34.29 0.14
C THR A 189 -19.72 33.22 -0.59
N VAL A 190 -19.00 32.23 -1.13
CA VAL A 190 -19.58 31.04 -1.74
C VAL A 190 -19.62 29.92 -0.71
N TYR A 191 -20.83 29.43 -0.43
CA TYR A 191 -21.07 28.31 0.46
C TYR A 191 -21.26 27.05 -0.37
N VAL A 192 -20.54 25.98 -0.02
CA VAL A 192 -20.60 24.68 -0.69
C VAL A 192 -20.77 23.60 0.36
N LEU A 193 -21.80 22.77 0.20
CA LEU A 193 -22.08 21.64 1.08
C LEU A 193 -21.88 20.34 0.32
N PHE A 194 -21.23 19.39 0.99
CA PHE A 194 -21.16 18.00 0.56
C PHE A 194 -21.87 17.14 1.61
N ILE A 195 -22.95 16.48 1.18
CA ILE A 195 -23.86 15.73 2.03
C ILE A 195 -23.83 14.27 1.56
N PRO A 196 -23.07 13.37 2.21
CA PRO A 196 -23.09 11.94 1.93
C PRO A 196 -24.49 11.36 2.10
N ASP A 197 -24.83 10.39 1.24
CA ASP A 197 -26.10 9.68 1.34
C ASP A 197 -26.13 8.71 2.54
N VAL A 198 -27.25 8.72 3.26
CA VAL A 198 -27.48 7.89 4.44
C VAL A 198 -28.02 6.55 3.98
N ARG A 199 -27.11 5.58 3.79
CA ARG A 199 -27.52 4.21 3.41
C ARG A 199 -28.34 3.55 4.52
N THR A 200 -29.24 2.64 4.12
CA THR A 200 -30.08 1.87 5.04
C THR A 200 -29.27 1.10 6.07
N MET A 201 -29.85 0.86 7.24
CA MET A 201 -29.29 0.08 8.34
C MET A 201 -28.92 -1.31 7.89
N SER A 202 -29.81 -1.97 7.14
CA SER A 202 -29.56 -3.30 6.58
C SER A 202 -28.25 -3.32 5.79
N TRP A 203 -28.02 -2.33 4.92
CA TRP A 203 -26.77 -2.22 4.16
C TRP A 203 -25.55 -2.03 5.06
N ARG A 204 -25.64 -1.17 6.09
CA ARG A 204 -24.54 -0.93 7.04
C ARG A 204 -24.19 -2.18 7.84
N TYR A 205 -25.19 -2.92 8.32
CA TYR A 205 -24.98 -4.18 9.03
C TYR A 205 -24.42 -5.27 8.12
N THR A 206 -24.91 -5.39 6.87
CA THR A 206 -24.33 -6.32 5.88
C THR A 206 -22.87 -5.99 5.62
N LYS A 207 -22.53 -4.71 5.45
CA LYS A 207 -21.15 -4.26 5.24
C LYS A 207 -20.26 -4.51 6.45
N LEU A 208 -20.78 -4.28 7.67
CA LEU A 208 -20.07 -4.61 8.91
C LEU A 208 -19.82 -6.12 9.01
N ALA A 209 -20.85 -6.95 8.79
CA ALA A 209 -20.74 -8.39 8.83
C ALA A 209 -19.71 -8.89 7.80
N TRP A 210 -19.72 -8.35 6.58
CA TRP A 210 -18.71 -8.60 5.56
C TRP A 210 -17.30 -8.26 6.04
N ARG A 211 -17.09 -7.07 6.62
CA ARG A 211 -15.79 -6.63 7.15
C ARG A 211 -15.31 -7.49 8.32
N LEU A 212 -16.20 -7.89 9.23
CA LEU A 212 -15.88 -8.79 10.35
C LEU A 212 -15.53 -10.19 9.86
N LEU A 213 -16.25 -10.71 8.87
CA LEU A 213 -15.93 -11.97 8.21
C LEU A 213 -14.54 -11.89 7.53
N LEU A 214 -14.22 -10.78 6.87
CA LEU A 214 -12.89 -10.56 6.31
C LEU A 214 -11.82 -10.52 7.40
N CYS A 215 -12.04 -9.80 8.51
CA CYS A 215 -11.11 -9.77 9.64
C CYS A 215 -10.84 -11.18 10.19
N LEU A 216 -11.89 -11.97 10.43
CA LEU A 216 -11.78 -13.36 10.89
C LEU A 216 -11.01 -14.22 9.88
N SER A 217 -11.36 -14.11 8.60
CA SER A 217 -10.71 -14.87 7.53
C SER A 217 -9.21 -14.54 7.43
N LEU A 218 -8.84 -13.27 7.60
CA LEU A 218 -7.45 -12.82 7.62
C LEU A 218 -6.71 -13.35 8.86
N ALA A 219 -7.34 -13.33 10.03
CA ALA A 219 -6.76 -13.88 11.25
C ALA A 219 -6.50 -15.38 11.11
N VAL A 220 -7.49 -16.16 10.63
CA VAL A 220 -7.33 -17.60 10.36
C VAL A 220 -6.22 -17.85 9.33
N LEU A 221 -6.15 -17.05 8.26
CA LEU A 221 -5.12 -17.18 7.24
C LEU A 221 -3.71 -16.95 7.82
N ILE A 222 -3.52 -15.90 8.63
CA ILE A 222 -2.24 -15.59 9.29
C ILE A 222 -1.87 -16.69 10.27
N VAL A 223 -2.81 -17.16 11.10
CA VAL A 223 -2.54 -18.23 12.08
C VAL A 223 -2.11 -19.51 11.36
N THR A 224 -2.88 -19.95 10.37
CA THR A 224 -2.63 -21.22 9.68
C THR A 224 -1.44 -21.19 8.72
N SER A 225 -1.17 -20.05 8.08
CA SER A 225 -0.14 -19.93 7.03
C SER A 225 1.18 -19.39 7.54
N TYR A 226 1.20 -18.72 8.69
CA TYR A 226 2.40 -18.07 9.24
C TYR A 226 2.72 -18.50 10.67
N ILE A 227 1.79 -18.33 11.63
CA ILE A 227 2.06 -18.58 13.04
C ILE A 227 2.27 -20.07 13.34
N CYS A 228 1.41 -20.96 12.84
CA CYS A 228 1.57 -22.40 13.06
C CYS A 228 2.91 -22.92 12.49
N PRO A 229 3.30 -22.60 11.24
CA PRO A 229 4.63 -22.94 10.73
C PRO A 229 5.80 -22.37 11.55
N LEU A 230 5.68 -21.15 12.13
CA LEU A 230 6.73 -20.59 12.99
C LEU A 230 6.93 -21.41 14.27
N TRP A 231 5.85 -21.90 14.88
CA TRP A 231 5.94 -22.78 16.04
C TRP A 231 6.58 -24.13 15.70
N GLN A 232 6.25 -24.68 14.54
CA GLN A 232 6.90 -25.89 14.01
C GLN A 232 8.40 -25.67 13.82
N LEU A 233 8.81 -24.53 13.24
CA LEU A 233 10.22 -24.18 13.07
C LEU A 233 10.95 -24.15 14.42
N LYS A 234 10.36 -23.50 15.44
CA LYS A 234 10.95 -23.47 16.78
C LYS A 234 11.16 -24.88 17.34
N GLY A 235 10.13 -25.73 17.30
CA GLY A 235 10.22 -27.11 17.81
C GLY A 235 11.29 -27.94 17.10
N ASN A 236 11.46 -27.74 15.80
CA ASN A 236 12.51 -28.40 15.03
C ASN A 236 13.91 -27.92 15.39
N LEU A 237 14.09 -26.62 15.61
CA LEU A 237 15.38 -26.01 16.00
C LEU A 237 15.83 -26.39 17.41
N GLU A 238 14.88 -26.70 18.31
CA GLU A 238 15.19 -27.19 19.65
C GLU A 238 15.77 -28.62 19.62
N ARG A 239 15.41 -29.41 18.60
CA ARG A 239 15.77 -30.83 18.46
C ARG A 239 16.92 -31.07 17.48
N TYR A 240 17.08 -30.21 16.49
CA TYR A 240 18.00 -30.41 15.37
C TYR A 240 18.76 -29.12 15.04
N ALA A 241 19.98 -29.26 14.53
CA ALA A 241 20.74 -28.12 14.03
C ALA A 241 20.17 -27.63 12.68
N VAL A 242 20.30 -26.32 12.42
CA VAL A 242 19.83 -25.66 11.17
C VAL A 242 20.57 -26.18 9.94
N VAL A 243 21.87 -26.45 10.08
CA VAL A 243 22.74 -26.90 8.98
C VAL A 243 23.44 -28.17 9.44
N ALA A 244 23.27 -29.27 8.72
CA ALA A 244 24.14 -30.43 8.91
C ALA A 244 25.59 -29.99 8.66
N PRO A 245 26.55 -30.28 9.55
CA PRO A 245 27.95 -30.06 9.22
C PRO A 245 28.23 -30.85 7.95
N LEU A 246 28.48 -30.16 6.84
CA LEU A 246 28.90 -30.74 5.56
C LEU A 246 30.05 -31.70 5.87
N HIS A 247 29.73 -33.00 5.90
CA HIS A 247 30.71 -34.07 5.94
C HIS A 247 31.25 -34.15 4.52
N GLY A 248 32.43 -33.58 4.29
CA GLY A 248 33.15 -33.76 3.03
C GLY A 248 33.81 -32.50 2.50
N SER A 249 35.13 -32.48 2.61
CA SER A 249 36.07 -31.80 1.71
C SER A 249 36.06 -30.26 1.67
N GLN A 250 36.75 -29.65 2.63
CA GLN A 250 37.86 -28.75 2.33
C GLN A 250 38.85 -28.80 3.50
N LYS A 251 39.85 -29.68 3.39
CA LYS A 251 41.06 -29.63 4.19
C LYS A 251 41.84 -28.40 3.72
N GLY A 252 41.93 -27.33 4.51
CA GLY A 252 42.82 -26.22 4.13
C GLY A 252 42.79 -24.95 4.98
N SER A 253 41.63 -24.42 5.36
CA SER A 253 41.59 -23.14 6.12
C SER A 253 41.51 -23.39 7.62
N LYS A 254 42.40 -22.74 8.39
CA LYS A 254 42.37 -22.59 9.85
C LYS A 254 41.18 -21.71 10.31
N GLU A 255 39.99 -21.93 9.75
CA GLU A 255 38.78 -21.26 10.20
C GLU A 255 38.38 -21.87 11.54
N ARG A 256 38.48 -21.09 12.61
CA ARG A 256 38.05 -21.46 13.96
C ARG A 256 36.52 -21.61 13.93
N ARG A 257 36.00 -22.77 13.48
CA ARG A 257 34.56 -23.09 13.45
C ARG A 257 34.01 -23.06 14.87
N ARG A 258 33.53 -21.90 15.30
CA ARG A 258 32.86 -21.72 16.58
C ARG A 258 31.56 -22.52 16.56
N ARG A 259 31.39 -23.42 17.53
CA ARG A 259 30.20 -24.25 17.65
C ARG A 259 29.02 -23.39 18.05
N VAL A 260 27.91 -23.51 17.33
CA VAL A 260 26.65 -22.84 17.71
C VAL A 260 26.05 -23.56 18.92
N VAL A 261 25.75 -22.80 19.98
CA VAL A 261 25.20 -23.28 21.25
C VAL A 261 23.77 -22.78 21.46
N ARG A 262 23.38 -21.68 20.81
CA ARG A 262 22.05 -21.07 20.97
C ARG A 262 21.53 -20.50 19.66
N TYR A 263 20.23 -20.55 19.44
CA TYR A 263 19.56 -19.89 18.32
C TYR A 263 18.64 -18.75 18.78
N SER A 264 18.69 -17.63 18.05
CA SER A 264 17.66 -16.59 18.11
C SER A 264 16.99 -16.45 16.75
N VAL A 265 15.66 -16.57 16.72
CA VAL A 265 14.87 -16.46 15.50
C VAL A 265 14.32 -15.03 15.40
N VAL A 266 14.71 -14.34 14.34
CA VAL A 266 14.16 -13.07 13.91
C VAL A 266 13.00 -13.35 12.95
N VAL A 267 11.79 -13.07 13.42
CA VAL A 267 10.54 -13.37 12.72
C VAL A 267 10.30 -12.35 11.61
N GLY A 268 9.89 -12.78 10.41
CA GLY A 268 9.50 -11.87 9.32
C GLY A 268 8.15 -11.15 9.54
N GLU A 269 7.58 -10.58 8.48
CA GLU A 269 6.23 -10.02 8.50
C GLU A 269 5.22 -10.89 7.73
N PRO A 270 3.96 -10.98 8.18
CA PRO A 270 2.96 -11.87 7.57
C PRO A 270 2.35 -11.33 6.26
N SER A 271 2.60 -10.06 5.89
CA SER A 271 1.89 -9.34 4.80
C SER A 271 1.85 -10.12 3.48
N CYS A 272 2.95 -10.76 3.09
CA CYS A 272 3.01 -11.53 1.84
C CYS A 272 2.11 -12.77 1.82
N PHE A 273 1.84 -13.41 2.96
CA PHE A 273 0.96 -14.59 3.02
C PHE A 273 -0.51 -14.24 2.75
N VAL A 274 -0.88 -12.99 3.06
CA VAL A 274 -2.23 -12.46 2.80
C VAL A 274 -2.35 -11.98 1.36
N LEU A 275 -1.38 -11.18 0.90
CA LEU A 275 -1.40 -10.57 -0.44
C LEU A 275 -1.27 -11.60 -1.58
N THR A 276 -0.79 -12.81 -1.28
CA THR A 276 -0.73 -13.93 -2.25
C THR A 276 -2.06 -14.63 -2.47
N LYS A 277 -3.15 -14.21 -1.83
CA LYS A 277 -4.49 -14.75 -2.06
C LYS A 277 -5.31 -13.77 -2.92
N PRO A 278 -5.55 -14.05 -4.22
CA PRO A 278 -6.25 -13.11 -5.11
C PRO A 278 -7.64 -12.71 -4.60
N TRP A 279 -8.36 -13.64 -3.98
CA TRP A 279 -9.70 -13.39 -3.44
C TRP A 279 -9.69 -12.32 -2.34
N VAL A 280 -8.61 -12.23 -1.54
CA VAL A 280 -8.47 -11.20 -0.49
C VAL A 280 -8.38 -9.82 -1.14
N CYS A 281 -7.50 -9.67 -2.14
CA CYS A 281 -7.32 -8.40 -2.85
C CYS A 281 -8.63 -7.94 -3.52
N ILE A 282 -9.34 -8.87 -4.18
CA ILE A 282 -10.64 -8.61 -4.81
C ILE A 282 -11.69 -8.20 -3.76
N ALA A 283 -11.74 -8.87 -2.62
CA ALA A 283 -12.68 -8.55 -1.55
C ALA A 283 -12.46 -7.13 -0.98
N PHE A 284 -11.21 -6.71 -0.80
CA PHE A 284 -10.89 -5.34 -0.39
C PHE A 284 -11.22 -4.29 -1.47
N ALA A 285 -10.95 -4.60 -2.74
CA ALA A 285 -11.31 -3.72 -3.85
C ALA A 285 -12.83 -3.55 -3.96
N ALA A 286 -13.59 -4.64 -3.80
CA ALA A 286 -15.06 -4.63 -3.76
C ALA A 286 -15.60 -3.82 -2.57
N ASP A 287 -15.02 -3.95 -1.37
CA ASP A 287 -15.41 -3.13 -0.21
C ASP A 287 -15.18 -1.64 -0.46
N LEU A 288 -14.10 -1.27 -1.16
CA LEU A 288 -13.83 0.13 -1.50
C LEU A 288 -14.84 0.67 -2.52
N LEU A 289 -15.19 -0.12 -3.54
CA LEU A 289 -16.24 0.24 -4.52
C LEU A 289 -17.63 0.34 -3.87
N ALA A 290 -17.91 -0.47 -2.85
CA ALA A 290 -19.13 -0.35 -2.04
C ALA A 290 -19.15 0.90 -1.13
N SER A 291 -18.06 1.68 -1.11
CA SER A 291 -17.83 2.84 -0.23
C SER A 291 -17.50 4.12 -1.00
N THR A 292 -17.95 4.23 -2.26
CA THR A 292 -17.59 5.33 -3.18
C THR A 292 -17.94 6.72 -2.66
N LEU A 293 -19.03 6.88 -1.92
CA LEU A 293 -19.42 8.16 -1.31
C LEU A 293 -18.37 8.70 -0.33
N TYR A 294 -17.74 7.82 0.45
CA TYR A 294 -16.66 8.19 1.37
C TYR A 294 -15.31 8.36 0.65
N VAL A 295 -15.13 7.72 -0.51
CA VAL A 295 -13.98 8.00 -1.40
C VAL A 295 -14.06 9.44 -1.91
N ALA A 296 -15.24 9.87 -2.36
CA ALA A 296 -15.47 11.26 -2.77
C ALA A 296 -15.25 12.24 -1.60
N GLN A 297 -15.80 11.95 -0.42
CA GLN A 297 -15.56 12.74 0.78
C GLN A 297 -14.06 12.84 1.14
N ALA A 298 -13.32 11.74 1.02
CA ALA A 298 -11.88 11.73 1.28
C ALA A 298 -11.09 12.55 0.26
N CYS A 299 -11.45 12.50 -1.03
CA CYS A 299 -10.88 13.37 -2.06
C CYS A 299 -11.09 14.85 -1.72
N LEU A 300 -12.29 15.21 -1.26
CA LEU A 300 -12.60 16.58 -0.81
C LEU A 300 -11.72 17.00 0.38
N ARG A 301 -11.60 16.15 1.40
CA ARG A 301 -10.81 16.40 2.61
C ARG A 301 -9.31 16.57 2.32
N VAL A 302 -8.79 15.86 1.32
CA VAL A 302 -7.39 15.98 0.89
C VAL A 302 -7.10 17.33 0.21
N CYS A 303 -8.10 18.01 -0.34
CA CYS A 303 -7.94 19.37 -0.83
C CYS A 303 -7.89 20.42 0.29
N GLN A 304 -8.22 20.06 1.54
CA GLN A 304 -8.27 20.98 2.69
C GLN A 304 -6.91 21.10 3.38
N THR A 305 -6.03 21.96 2.86
CA THR A 305 -4.69 22.19 3.45
C THR A 305 -4.72 22.97 4.76
N THR A 306 -5.80 23.72 5.03
CA THR A 306 -5.97 24.51 6.27
C THR A 306 -6.19 23.64 7.51
N SER A 307 -6.73 22.43 7.34
CA SER A 307 -6.97 21.49 8.45
C SER A 307 -6.19 20.19 8.25
N LEU A 308 -4.96 20.16 8.79
CA LEU A 308 -4.04 19.03 8.68
C LEU A 308 -4.65 17.69 9.13
N LEU A 309 -5.56 17.72 10.11
CA LEU A 309 -6.27 16.52 10.58
C LEU A 309 -7.16 15.92 9.48
N HIS A 310 -7.99 16.71 8.80
CA HIS A 310 -8.87 16.19 7.75
C HIS A 310 -8.06 15.79 6.52
N PHE A 311 -6.99 16.53 6.20
CA PHE A 311 -6.03 16.13 5.19
C PHE A 311 -5.42 14.75 5.49
N ALA A 312 -4.99 14.53 6.73
CA ALA A 312 -4.42 13.26 7.16
C ALA A 312 -5.46 12.12 7.14
N LEU A 313 -6.69 12.37 7.60
CA LEU A 313 -7.79 11.39 7.56
C LEU A 313 -8.17 11.03 6.12
N GLY A 314 -8.28 12.02 5.23
CA GLY A 314 -8.54 11.81 3.80
C GLY A 314 -7.42 11.00 3.13
N THR A 315 -6.15 11.36 3.39
CA THR A 315 -4.99 10.62 2.89
C THR A 315 -4.96 9.19 3.41
N LEU A 316 -5.25 8.99 4.70
CA LEU A 316 -5.29 7.69 5.35
C LEU A 316 -6.37 6.78 4.75
N TYR A 317 -7.53 7.36 4.43
CA TYR A 317 -8.65 6.67 3.77
C TYR A 317 -8.31 6.34 2.31
N LEU A 318 -7.78 7.29 1.54
CA LEU A 318 -7.37 7.08 0.16
C LEU A 318 -6.20 6.10 0.03
N GLY A 319 -5.38 5.91 1.05
CA GLY A 319 -4.37 4.83 1.07
C GLY A 319 -4.95 3.42 0.89
N ARG A 320 -6.27 3.22 1.08
CA ARG A 320 -6.96 1.95 0.80
C ARG A 320 -7.04 1.63 -0.70
N THR A 321 -6.79 2.59 -1.58
CA THR A 321 -6.79 2.38 -3.04
C THR A 321 -5.68 1.45 -3.52
N VAL A 322 -4.65 1.21 -2.69
CA VAL A 322 -3.58 0.23 -2.95
C VAL A 322 -4.12 -1.17 -3.29
N TRP A 323 -5.32 -1.51 -2.81
CA TRP A 323 -5.95 -2.81 -3.09
C TRP A 323 -6.29 -2.99 -4.57
N PHE A 324 -6.53 -1.91 -5.33
CA PHE A 324 -6.64 -1.98 -6.79
C PHE A 324 -5.30 -2.40 -7.42
N SER A 325 -4.18 -1.83 -6.94
CA SER A 325 -2.84 -2.21 -7.39
C SER A 325 -2.52 -3.67 -7.07
N TYR A 326 -2.84 -4.15 -5.87
CA TYR A 326 -2.63 -5.55 -5.50
C TYR A 326 -3.52 -6.50 -6.29
N THR A 327 -4.78 -6.12 -6.56
CA THR A 327 -5.68 -6.90 -7.40
C THR A 327 -5.15 -6.99 -8.84
N ALA A 328 -4.65 -5.89 -9.40
CA ALA A 328 -4.02 -5.89 -10.71
C ALA A 328 -2.80 -6.83 -10.75
N LEU A 329 -1.92 -6.77 -9.75
CA LEU A 329 -0.75 -7.66 -9.67
C LEU A 329 -1.15 -9.13 -9.53
N ALA A 330 -2.19 -9.44 -8.75
CA ALA A 330 -2.70 -10.80 -8.62
C ALA A 330 -3.29 -11.31 -9.96
N SER A 331 -4.08 -10.49 -10.65
CA SER A 331 -4.66 -10.82 -11.96
C SER A 331 -3.58 -11.02 -13.03
N VAL A 332 -2.57 -10.15 -13.08
CA VAL A 332 -1.43 -10.27 -13.99
C VAL A 332 -0.64 -11.56 -13.69
N ASN A 333 -0.47 -11.93 -12.42
CA ASN A 333 0.20 -13.19 -12.06
C ASN A 333 -0.51 -14.41 -12.66
N VAL A 334 -1.84 -14.45 -12.57
CA VAL A 334 -2.64 -15.54 -13.16
C VAL A 334 -2.44 -15.58 -14.68
N ALA A 335 -2.49 -14.44 -15.36
CA ALA A 335 -2.29 -14.34 -16.81
C ALA A 335 -0.88 -14.79 -17.23
N LEU A 336 0.16 -14.33 -16.54
CA LEU A 336 1.55 -14.70 -16.82
C LEU A 336 1.81 -16.19 -16.61
N LYS A 337 1.23 -16.78 -15.56
CA LYS A 337 1.34 -18.22 -15.31
C LYS A 337 0.62 -19.02 -16.38
N ARG A 338 -0.56 -18.56 -16.84
CA ARG A 338 -1.29 -19.20 -17.94
C ARG A 338 -0.49 -19.16 -19.25
N TRP A 339 0.25 -18.09 -19.50
CA TRP A 339 1.06 -17.91 -20.72
C TRP A 339 2.54 -18.30 -20.59
N GLN A 340 2.98 -18.83 -19.44
CA GLN A 340 4.39 -19.16 -19.16
C GLN A 340 5.38 -17.98 -19.30
N LYS A 341 4.91 -16.74 -19.10
CA LYS A 341 5.74 -15.52 -19.26
C LYS A 341 6.20 -14.90 -17.94
N CYS A 342 6.30 -15.70 -16.86
CA CYS A 342 6.70 -15.19 -15.53
C CYS A 342 8.07 -14.49 -15.51
N HIS A 343 8.95 -14.76 -16.48
CA HIS A 343 10.27 -14.12 -16.59
C HIS A 343 10.22 -12.67 -17.11
N TRP A 344 9.08 -12.21 -17.63
CA TRP A 344 8.93 -10.85 -18.19
C TRP A 344 8.79 -9.78 -17.12
N ILE A 345 8.34 -10.16 -15.92
CA ILE A 345 8.03 -9.22 -14.84
C ILE A 345 8.96 -9.44 -13.67
N ARG A 346 9.39 -8.34 -13.06
CA ARG A 346 10.06 -8.34 -11.76
C ARG A 346 9.04 -8.14 -10.65
N PRO A 347 9.16 -8.86 -9.51
CA PRO A 347 8.22 -8.74 -8.42
C PRO A 347 8.24 -7.33 -7.82
N ALA A 348 7.05 -6.78 -7.54
CA ALA A 348 6.89 -5.48 -6.92
C ALA A 348 6.99 -5.60 -5.38
N ASN A 349 7.74 -4.70 -4.75
CA ASN A 349 7.78 -4.61 -3.30
C ASN A 349 6.47 -3.99 -2.77
N THR A 350 5.77 -4.73 -1.91
CA THR A 350 4.45 -4.39 -1.36
C THR A 350 4.50 -3.16 -0.45
N THR A 351 5.53 -3.00 0.36
CA THR A 351 5.69 -1.83 1.24
C THR A 351 5.90 -0.55 0.43
N VAL A 352 6.75 -0.61 -0.59
CA VAL A 352 6.99 0.54 -1.48
C VAL A 352 5.70 0.92 -2.20
N LEU A 353 4.93 -0.08 -2.64
CA LEU A 353 3.65 0.16 -3.29
C LEU A 353 2.60 0.75 -2.34
N ALA A 354 2.55 0.30 -1.08
CA ALA A 354 1.67 0.86 -0.06
C ALA A 354 2.02 2.33 0.28
N ILE A 355 3.31 2.64 0.42
CA ILE A 355 3.78 4.01 0.63
C ILE A 355 3.44 4.86 -0.59
N ALA A 356 3.72 4.37 -1.80
CA ALA A 356 3.41 5.07 -3.04
C ALA A 356 1.90 5.33 -3.15
N ALA A 357 1.04 4.36 -2.83
CA ALA A 357 -0.41 4.52 -2.87
C ALA A 357 -0.91 5.53 -1.83
N GLY A 358 -0.32 5.57 -0.62
CA GLY A 358 -0.63 6.60 0.38
C GLY A 358 -0.24 8.01 -0.09
N VAL A 359 0.95 8.15 -0.68
CA VAL A 359 1.42 9.42 -1.24
C VAL A 359 0.57 9.85 -2.44
N VAL A 360 0.30 8.94 -3.38
CA VAL A 360 -0.54 9.19 -4.55
C VAL A 360 -1.97 9.54 -4.13
N GLY A 361 -2.54 8.76 -3.22
CA GLY A 361 -3.90 8.98 -2.71
C GLY A 361 -4.07 10.33 -2.01
N GLY A 362 -3.08 10.81 -1.26
CA GLY A 362 -3.13 12.15 -0.65
C GLY A 362 -2.60 13.24 -1.58
N THR A 363 -1.28 13.34 -1.68
CA THR A 363 -0.61 14.48 -2.30
C THR A 363 -0.91 14.66 -3.78
N ILE A 364 -0.97 13.58 -4.57
CA ILE A 364 -1.25 13.70 -6.01
C ILE A 364 -2.72 14.07 -6.24
N THR A 365 -3.65 13.52 -5.45
CA THR A 365 -5.06 13.94 -5.52
C THR A 365 -5.25 15.41 -5.16
N ASN A 366 -4.49 15.94 -4.19
CA ASN A 366 -4.48 17.38 -3.91
C ASN A 366 -3.97 18.18 -5.13
N VAL A 367 -2.82 17.79 -5.71
CA VAL A 367 -2.26 18.46 -6.90
C VAL A 367 -3.24 18.39 -8.10
N GLN A 368 -3.91 17.25 -8.30
CA GLN A 368 -4.96 17.11 -9.31
C GLN A 368 -6.13 18.07 -9.05
N GLY A 369 -6.49 18.26 -7.78
CA GLY A 369 -7.51 19.21 -7.33
C GLY A 369 -7.14 20.68 -7.57
N GLN A 370 -5.86 20.99 -7.81
CA GLN A 370 -5.38 22.35 -8.10
C GLN A 370 -5.15 22.59 -9.60
N TRP A 371 -5.20 21.54 -10.44
CA TRP A 371 -4.81 21.65 -11.84
C TRP A 371 -6.03 21.78 -12.79
N PRO A 372 -6.34 22.99 -13.33
CA PRO A 372 -7.54 23.25 -14.12
C PRO A 372 -7.86 22.25 -15.25
N PRO A 373 -6.91 21.85 -16.11
CA PRO A 373 -7.19 20.92 -17.20
C PRO A 373 -7.65 19.54 -16.69
N ILE A 374 -7.10 19.06 -15.57
CA ILE A 374 -7.50 17.79 -14.97
C ILE A 374 -8.92 17.91 -14.40
N LEU A 375 -9.23 19.02 -13.73
CA LEU A 375 -10.58 19.29 -13.23
C LEU A 375 -11.62 19.33 -14.36
N GLN A 376 -11.27 19.89 -15.52
CA GLN A 376 -12.14 19.86 -16.70
C GLN A 376 -12.39 18.44 -17.20
N VAL A 377 -11.37 17.58 -17.22
CA VAL A 377 -11.53 16.16 -17.55
C VAL A 377 -12.47 15.48 -16.56
N TYR A 378 -12.34 15.73 -15.25
CA TYR A 378 -13.26 15.17 -14.25
C TYR A 378 -14.69 15.68 -14.42
N THR A 379 -14.89 16.98 -14.64
CA THR A 379 -16.22 17.54 -14.93
C THR A 379 -16.80 16.89 -16.18
N TRP A 380 -16.03 16.74 -17.25
CA TRP A 380 -16.47 16.04 -18.45
C TRP A 380 -16.90 14.60 -18.16
N LEU A 381 -16.11 13.85 -17.39
CA LEU A 381 -16.43 12.46 -16.99
C LEU A 381 -17.72 12.37 -16.16
N PHE A 382 -17.94 13.29 -15.22
CA PHE A 382 -19.20 13.31 -14.45
C PHE A 382 -20.42 13.68 -15.30
N MET A 383 -20.21 14.49 -16.35
CA MET A 383 -21.29 14.97 -17.22
C MET A 383 -21.68 13.97 -18.32
N LEU A 384 -20.85 12.95 -18.62
CA LEU A 384 -21.14 11.91 -19.61
C LEU A 384 -22.49 11.22 -19.40
N HIS A 385 -22.87 11.02 -18.15
CA HIS A 385 -24.18 10.49 -17.78
C HIS A 385 -24.85 11.43 -16.77
N SER A 386 -25.32 12.58 -17.29
CA SER A 386 -26.03 13.58 -16.50
C SER A 386 -27.49 13.72 -16.95
N ARG A 387 -28.37 14.03 -16.00
CA ARG A 387 -29.79 14.35 -16.26
C ARG A 387 -30.02 15.82 -15.96
N GLN A 388 -30.61 16.52 -16.93
CA GLN A 388 -30.91 17.95 -16.85
C GLN A 388 -32.42 18.18 -16.76
N ASP A 389 -32.81 19.20 -16.00
CA ASP A 389 -34.17 19.74 -15.94
C ASP A 389 -34.10 21.23 -16.30
N THR A 390 -34.81 21.65 -17.36
CA THR A 390 -34.89 23.05 -17.80
C THR A 390 -33.50 23.72 -17.92
N ASN A 391 -32.57 23.04 -18.63
CA ASN A 391 -31.16 23.44 -18.82
C ASN A 391 -30.29 23.51 -17.55
N GLN A 392 -30.77 23.02 -16.40
CA GLN A 392 -29.98 22.92 -15.18
C GLN A 392 -29.67 21.45 -14.87
N THR A 393 -28.41 21.16 -14.55
CA THR A 393 -27.99 19.80 -14.22
C THR A 393 -28.47 19.43 -12.82
N MET A 394 -29.32 18.42 -12.74
CA MET A 394 -29.92 17.95 -11.49
C MET A 394 -29.24 16.69 -10.97
N GLN A 395 -28.72 15.85 -11.88
CA GLN A 395 -28.08 14.58 -11.53
C GLN A 395 -26.84 14.33 -12.39
N MET A 396 -25.79 13.80 -11.78
CA MET A 396 -24.52 13.39 -12.40
C MET A 396 -24.18 11.96 -11.96
N ASP A 397 -23.36 11.24 -12.73
CA ASP A 397 -22.88 9.90 -12.38
C ASP A 397 -21.36 9.90 -12.17
N SER A 398 -20.93 9.22 -11.11
CA SER A 398 -19.53 9.07 -10.74
C SER A 398 -18.86 7.81 -11.29
N ILE A 399 -19.57 6.95 -12.03
CA ILE A 399 -19.06 5.66 -12.52
C ILE A 399 -17.75 5.81 -13.32
N PHE A 400 -17.70 6.72 -14.28
CA PHE A 400 -16.53 6.91 -15.14
C PHE A 400 -15.33 7.48 -14.37
N VAL A 401 -15.59 8.41 -13.45
CA VAL A 401 -14.55 8.98 -12.58
C VAL A 401 -13.96 7.91 -11.66
N ASN A 402 -14.81 7.07 -11.06
CA ASN A 402 -14.35 5.94 -10.23
C ASN A 402 -13.58 4.90 -11.05
N LEU A 403 -13.99 4.63 -12.29
CA LEU A 403 -13.28 3.71 -13.18
C LEU A 403 -11.90 4.24 -13.55
N VAL A 404 -11.79 5.52 -13.95
CA VAL A 404 -10.51 6.17 -14.23
C VAL A 404 -9.62 6.14 -12.99
N PHE A 405 -10.17 6.47 -11.82
CA PHE A 405 -9.43 6.43 -10.57
C PHE A 405 -8.93 5.01 -10.22
N ALA A 406 -9.79 4.00 -10.31
CA ALA A 406 -9.40 2.61 -10.11
C ALA A 406 -8.32 2.16 -11.11
N MET A 407 -8.45 2.53 -12.39
CA MET A 407 -7.46 2.22 -13.42
C MET A 407 -6.10 2.88 -13.13
N THR A 408 -6.07 4.16 -12.72
CA THR A 408 -4.82 4.83 -12.33
C THR A 408 -4.11 4.09 -11.20
N MET A 409 -4.86 3.58 -10.23
CA MET A 409 -4.32 2.79 -9.12
C MET A 409 -3.88 1.40 -9.56
N CYS A 410 -4.55 0.76 -10.53
CA CYS A 410 -4.09 -0.48 -11.15
C CYS A 410 -2.74 -0.31 -11.88
N TYR A 411 -2.47 0.86 -12.49
CA TYR A 411 -1.20 1.17 -13.15
C TYR A 411 -0.07 1.61 -12.22
N LEU A 412 -0.38 1.90 -10.94
CA LEU A 412 0.61 2.36 -9.95
C LEU A 412 1.87 1.47 -9.85
N PRO A 413 1.79 0.13 -9.85
CA PRO A 413 3.00 -0.71 -9.80
C PRO A 413 3.94 -0.48 -10.99
N ALA A 414 3.39 -0.31 -12.19
CA ALA A 414 4.19 -0.01 -13.39
C ALA A 414 4.85 1.38 -13.26
N GLY A 415 4.12 2.36 -12.73
CA GLY A 415 4.65 3.70 -12.44
C GLY A 415 5.81 3.67 -11.45
N VAL A 416 5.69 2.92 -10.34
CA VAL A 416 6.75 2.77 -9.33
C VAL A 416 8.00 2.12 -9.94
N VAL A 417 7.84 1.08 -10.76
CA VAL A 417 8.96 0.41 -11.44
C VAL A 417 9.64 1.35 -12.45
N GLY A 418 8.85 2.04 -13.28
CA GLY A 418 9.35 3.03 -14.25
C GLY A 418 10.09 4.18 -13.58
N GLY A 419 9.51 4.76 -12.51
CA GLY A 419 10.13 5.83 -11.73
C GLY A 419 11.48 5.42 -11.14
N ARG A 420 11.61 4.20 -10.60
CA ARG A 420 12.90 3.68 -10.11
C ARG A 420 13.93 3.54 -11.22
N ALA A 421 13.53 3.14 -12.43
CA ALA A 421 14.43 3.04 -13.58
C ALA A 421 14.93 4.42 -14.01
N VAL A 422 14.04 5.43 -14.06
CA VAL A 422 14.39 6.82 -14.38
C VAL A 422 15.31 7.42 -13.32
N CYS A 423 14.98 7.29 -12.02
CA CYS A 423 15.85 7.77 -10.94
C CYS A 423 17.24 7.12 -10.98
N ARG A 424 17.34 5.81 -11.27
CA ARG A 424 18.64 5.17 -11.43
C ARG A 424 19.43 5.77 -12.59
N ARG A 425 18.80 6.00 -13.75
CA ARG A 425 19.44 6.65 -14.90
C ARG A 425 19.91 8.07 -14.56
N LEU A 426 19.07 8.86 -13.90
CA LEU A 426 19.41 10.22 -13.48
C LEU A 426 20.54 10.23 -12.44
N CYS A 427 20.50 9.34 -11.44
CA CYS A 427 21.58 9.19 -10.47
C CYS A 427 22.88 8.73 -11.12
N THR A 428 22.87 7.88 -12.15
CA THR A 428 24.08 7.50 -12.89
C THR A 428 24.62 8.65 -13.76
N VAL A 429 23.74 9.52 -14.27
CA VAL A 429 24.15 10.72 -15.01
C VAL A 429 24.74 11.77 -14.06
N TYR A 430 24.14 11.96 -12.88
CA TYR A 430 24.64 12.85 -11.83
C TYR A 430 25.87 12.28 -11.09
N ARG A 431 26.04 10.95 -11.02
CA ARG A 431 27.28 10.27 -10.60
C ARG A 431 28.21 9.98 -11.77
N ARG A 432 28.29 10.87 -12.77
CA ARG A 432 29.55 10.98 -13.53
C ARG A 432 30.60 11.56 -12.57
N PRO A 433 31.80 10.98 -12.48
CA PRO A 433 32.60 11.14 -11.27
C PRO A 433 33.37 12.45 -11.33
N HIS A 434 33.36 13.21 -10.23
CA HIS A 434 34.60 13.84 -9.77
C HIS A 434 35.60 12.70 -9.49
N VAL A 435 36.24 12.20 -10.55
CA VAL A 435 37.52 11.50 -10.43
C VAL A 435 38.51 12.60 -10.10
N VAL A 436 38.65 12.90 -8.81
CA VAL A 436 39.92 13.44 -8.35
C VAL A 436 40.90 12.30 -8.58
N MET A 437 41.84 12.52 -9.51
CA MET A 437 43.01 11.68 -9.66
C MET A 437 43.77 11.68 -8.32
N ALA A 438 43.45 10.73 -7.44
CA ALA A 438 44.38 10.34 -6.40
C ALA A 438 45.43 9.48 -7.08
N GLU A 439 46.50 10.14 -7.48
CA GLU A 439 47.73 9.59 -8.03
C GLU A 439 48.34 8.65 -6.98
N THR A 440 47.93 7.37 -6.95
CA THR A 440 48.66 6.35 -6.20
C THR A 440 49.94 6.05 -6.95
N ARG A 441 50.99 6.73 -6.53
CA ARG A 441 52.40 6.52 -6.88
C ARG A 441 52.76 5.06 -6.62
N CYS A 442 52.72 4.21 -7.64
CA CYS A 442 53.32 2.88 -7.58
C CYS A 442 54.85 3.01 -7.61
N HIS A 443 55.51 2.55 -6.55
CA HIS A 443 56.95 2.34 -6.54
C HIS A 443 57.32 1.22 -7.54
N PRO A 444 58.34 1.41 -8.38
CA PRO A 444 58.82 0.36 -9.27
C PRO A 444 59.77 -0.55 -8.50
N GLY A 445 59.48 -1.85 -8.45
CA GLY A 445 60.36 -2.83 -7.82
C GLY A 445 59.94 -4.27 -8.09
N ASN A 446 60.66 -4.90 -9.01
CA ASN A 446 60.69 -6.33 -9.34
C ASN A 446 59.48 -6.94 -10.05
N CYS A 447 59.46 -6.73 -11.37
CA CYS A 447 59.05 -7.75 -12.32
C CYS A 447 60.08 -8.89 -12.32
N ASN A 448 59.69 -10.08 -11.86
CA ASN A 448 60.26 -11.37 -12.25
C ASN A 448 59.25 -12.43 -11.83
N ASP A 449 58.31 -12.74 -12.72
CA ASP A 449 57.71 -14.07 -12.90
C ASP A 449 56.78 -14.02 -14.11
N MET A 450 57.38 -13.74 -15.27
CA MET A 450 56.80 -13.98 -16.59
C MET A 450 57.10 -15.44 -16.93
N ASN A 451 56.35 -16.40 -16.37
CA ASN A 451 56.28 -17.80 -16.80
C ASN A 451 55.19 -18.56 -16.01
N SER A 452 53.92 -18.27 -16.29
CA SER A 452 52.78 -19.17 -16.00
C SER A 452 51.53 -18.73 -16.79
N MET A 453 51.71 -18.38 -18.07
CA MET A 453 50.62 -18.22 -19.02
C MET A 453 50.64 -19.38 -20.02
N GLU A 454 50.59 -20.60 -19.50
CA GLU A 454 50.37 -21.79 -20.32
C GLU A 454 49.82 -22.90 -19.43
N ASN A 455 48.51 -22.82 -19.14
CA ASN A 455 47.60 -23.92 -18.73
C ASN A 455 46.38 -23.36 -17.99
N LYS A 456 45.44 -22.78 -18.75
CA LYS A 456 44.04 -22.67 -18.31
C LYS A 456 43.11 -22.60 -19.53
N ALA A 457 43.24 -23.61 -20.39
CA ALA A 457 42.15 -24.01 -21.27
C ALA A 457 41.22 -24.97 -20.49
N ASP A 458 39.92 -24.88 -20.78
CA ASP A 458 38.83 -25.75 -20.32
C ASP A 458 38.41 -25.70 -18.84
N HIS A 459 37.76 -24.59 -18.46
CA HIS A 459 36.58 -24.68 -17.61
C HIS A 459 35.42 -23.90 -18.27
N PRO A 460 34.22 -24.49 -18.38
CA PRO A 460 33.04 -23.79 -18.90
C PRO A 460 32.73 -22.59 -17.99
N PRO A 461 32.08 -21.53 -18.50
CA PRO A 461 31.72 -20.38 -17.68
C PRO A 461 30.76 -20.85 -16.58
N THR A 462 31.27 -20.96 -15.35
CA THR A 462 30.44 -21.05 -14.16
C THR A 462 29.59 -19.78 -14.15
N ILE A 463 28.29 -19.94 -14.39
CA ILE A 463 27.30 -18.88 -14.15
C ILE A 463 27.55 -18.41 -12.71
N ASP A 464 28.01 -17.17 -12.52
CA ASP A 464 28.12 -16.56 -11.20
C ASP A 464 26.74 -16.57 -10.55
N VAL A 465 26.48 -17.59 -9.74
CA VAL A 465 25.25 -17.70 -8.96
C VAL A 465 25.31 -16.58 -7.93
N VAL A 466 24.66 -15.45 -8.25
CA VAL A 466 24.51 -14.31 -7.34
C VAL A 466 24.12 -14.84 -5.96
N GLN A 467 24.97 -14.64 -4.96
CA GLN A 467 24.76 -15.12 -3.60
C GLN A 467 23.64 -14.33 -2.93
N HIS A 468 22.40 -14.78 -3.09
CA HIS A 468 21.19 -14.13 -2.55
C HIS A 468 21.09 -14.14 -1.00
N HIS A 469 22.14 -14.60 -0.33
CA HIS A 469 22.23 -14.79 1.13
C HIS A 469 23.05 -13.67 1.77
N ALA A 470 23.91 -13.00 1.00
CA ALA A 470 24.74 -11.93 1.53
C ALA A 470 23.90 -10.73 1.95
N TYR A 471 24.28 -10.10 3.06
CA TYR A 471 23.61 -8.92 3.61
C TYR A 471 23.42 -7.79 2.58
N HIS A 472 24.39 -7.60 1.69
CA HIS A 472 24.33 -6.61 0.60
C HIS A 472 23.35 -6.93 -0.53
N HIS A 473 22.76 -8.13 -0.56
CA HIS A 473 21.70 -8.51 -1.50
C HIS A 473 20.30 -8.50 -0.86
N LEU A 474 20.20 -8.25 0.44
CA LEU A 474 18.92 -8.03 1.12
C LEU A 474 18.35 -6.66 0.75
N ASP A 475 17.02 -6.55 0.73
CA ASP A 475 16.35 -5.27 0.50
C ASP A 475 16.58 -4.31 1.68
N PHE A 476 16.50 -3.00 1.43
CA PHE A 476 16.79 -1.97 2.44
C PHE A 476 15.96 -2.19 3.72
N ARG A 477 14.71 -2.61 3.54
CA ARG A 477 13.79 -2.92 4.64
C ARG A 477 14.31 -4.04 5.52
N THR A 478 14.73 -5.15 4.92
CA THR A 478 15.25 -6.31 5.64
C THR A 478 16.56 -5.97 6.34
N ARG A 479 17.43 -5.17 5.71
CA ARG A 479 18.67 -4.69 6.34
C ARG A 479 18.39 -3.86 7.58
N TRP A 480 17.46 -2.91 7.46
CA TRP A 480 17.06 -2.06 8.57
C TRP A 480 16.45 -2.89 9.70
N TYR A 481 15.61 -3.88 9.35
CA TYR A 481 15.00 -4.79 10.30
C TYR A 481 16.01 -5.67 11.05
N LEU A 482 16.97 -6.27 10.34
CA LEU A 482 18.04 -7.06 10.94
C LEU A 482 18.97 -6.21 11.79
N TRP A 483 19.31 -5.00 11.34
CA TRP A 483 20.10 -4.06 12.11
C TRP A 483 19.38 -3.66 13.41
N LEU A 484 18.06 -3.46 13.37
CA LEU A 484 17.27 -3.12 14.55
C LEU A 484 17.16 -4.31 15.55
N CYS A 485 17.11 -5.54 15.05
CA CYS A 485 16.99 -6.74 15.89
C CYS A 485 18.34 -7.25 16.45
N CYS A 486 19.41 -7.12 15.67
CA CYS A 486 20.71 -7.74 15.94
C CYS A 486 21.87 -6.72 16.05
N GLY A 487 21.59 -5.42 15.93
CA GLY A 487 22.54 -4.33 16.14
C GLY A 487 23.71 -4.31 15.15
N ARG A 488 24.87 -3.85 15.62
CA ARG A 488 26.12 -3.80 14.84
C ARG A 488 26.69 -5.19 14.55
N SER A 489 26.28 -6.22 15.28
CA SER A 489 26.78 -7.59 15.11
C SER A 489 26.48 -8.19 13.73
N VAL A 490 25.51 -7.62 12.98
CA VAL A 490 25.21 -8.04 11.59
C VAL A 490 26.28 -7.60 10.59
N CYS A 491 27.12 -6.62 10.97
CA CYS A 491 28.19 -6.08 10.13
C CYS A 491 29.55 -6.69 10.44
N ASP A 492 29.61 -7.74 11.27
CA ASP A 492 30.86 -8.41 11.62
C ASP A 492 31.43 -9.15 10.39
N PRO A 493 32.68 -8.90 9.97
CA PRO A 493 33.28 -9.56 8.82
C PRO A 493 33.42 -11.08 9.00
N ASP A 494 33.46 -11.59 10.24
CA ASP A 494 33.57 -13.02 10.54
C ASP A 494 32.20 -13.74 10.49
N LEU A 495 31.10 -13.01 10.23
CA LEU A 495 29.75 -13.54 10.23
C LEU A 495 29.43 -14.32 8.95
N VAL A 496 29.07 -15.59 9.10
CA VAL A 496 28.73 -16.44 7.95
C VAL A 496 27.23 -16.39 7.65
N PHE A 497 26.87 -15.96 6.44
CA PHE A 497 25.49 -15.99 5.95
C PHE A 497 25.21 -17.29 5.19
N HIS A 498 24.18 -18.01 5.63
CA HIS A 498 23.63 -19.21 4.99
C HIS A 498 22.18 -18.98 4.55
N GLY A 499 21.65 -19.90 3.74
CA GLY A 499 20.23 -19.93 3.39
C GLY A 499 19.96 -19.42 1.99
N GLY A 500 18.80 -18.79 1.76
CA GLY A 500 18.28 -18.16 0.53
C GLY A 500 18.31 -18.97 -0.78
N SER A 501 18.49 -20.29 -0.73
CA SER A 501 18.52 -21.16 -1.91
C SER A 501 17.25 -21.01 -2.78
N ILE A 502 16.10 -20.81 -2.12
CA ILE A 502 14.81 -20.54 -2.77
C ILE A 502 14.83 -19.21 -3.53
N ALA A 503 15.50 -18.19 -3.01
CA ALA A 503 15.57 -16.87 -3.63
C ALA A 503 16.44 -16.93 -4.91
N THR A 504 17.48 -17.77 -4.89
CA THR A 504 18.29 -18.08 -6.07
C THR A 504 17.48 -18.84 -7.12
N LEU A 505 16.71 -19.87 -6.73
CA LEU A 505 15.80 -20.58 -7.63
C LEU A 505 14.82 -19.62 -8.30
N PHE A 506 14.24 -18.72 -7.51
CA PHE A 506 13.30 -17.71 -7.96
C PHE A 506 13.90 -16.67 -8.91
N ALA A 507 15.18 -16.34 -8.75
CA ALA A 507 15.89 -15.46 -9.67
C ALA A 507 16.16 -16.13 -11.02
N LEU A 508 16.49 -17.43 -11.01
CA LEU A 508 16.77 -18.21 -12.23
C LEU A 508 15.48 -18.64 -12.94
N HIS A 509 14.47 -19.05 -12.17
CA HIS A 509 13.21 -19.60 -12.66
C HIS A 509 12.01 -19.02 -11.89
N PRO A 510 11.53 -17.82 -12.28
CA PRO A 510 10.39 -17.17 -11.64
C PRO A 510 9.08 -17.98 -11.70
N SER A 511 9.00 -18.97 -12.59
CA SER A 511 7.86 -19.86 -12.74
C SER A 511 7.57 -20.72 -11.51
N PHE A 512 8.57 -20.98 -10.65
CA PHE A 512 8.40 -21.72 -9.40
C PHE A 512 7.79 -20.86 -8.29
N GLN A 513 7.75 -19.53 -8.43
CA GLN A 513 7.07 -18.68 -7.45
C GLN A 513 5.57 -18.91 -7.52
N ALA A 514 4.91 -18.98 -6.37
CA ALA A 514 3.46 -18.96 -6.30
C ALA A 514 2.91 -17.65 -6.90
N HIS A 515 3.58 -16.51 -6.63
CA HIS A 515 3.29 -15.21 -7.22
C HIS A 515 4.56 -14.53 -7.74
N CYS A 516 4.65 -14.34 -9.06
CA CYS A 516 5.81 -13.70 -9.71
C CYS A 516 5.76 -12.17 -9.76
N THR A 517 4.59 -11.58 -9.50
CA THR A 517 4.35 -10.13 -9.57
C THR A 517 4.53 -9.42 -8.22
N LEU A 518 4.58 -10.16 -7.11
CA LEU A 518 4.68 -9.62 -5.75
C LEU A 518 5.93 -10.16 -5.06
N ASP A 519 6.67 -9.29 -4.39
CA ASP A 519 7.82 -9.71 -3.59
C ASP A 519 7.34 -10.40 -2.31
N GLN A 520 7.77 -11.65 -2.12
CA GLN A 520 7.37 -12.51 -1.01
C GLN A 520 8.43 -12.58 0.10
N ARG A 521 9.58 -11.94 -0.10
CA ARG A 521 10.74 -12.01 0.81
C ARG A 521 10.50 -11.40 2.19
N GLY A 522 9.43 -10.60 2.36
CA GLY A 522 9.05 -10.02 3.65
C GLY A 522 8.68 -11.07 4.72
N GLY A 523 8.20 -12.23 4.30
CA GLY A 523 7.81 -13.33 5.21
C GLY A 523 8.96 -14.21 5.69
N ASP A 524 10.16 -14.02 5.16
CA ASP A 524 11.32 -14.84 5.50
C ASP A 524 11.77 -14.56 6.94
N CYS A 525 12.22 -15.60 7.62
CA CYS A 525 12.78 -15.52 8.96
C CYS A 525 14.31 -15.68 8.91
N TYR A 526 14.98 -15.18 9.94
CA TYR A 526 16.43 -15.28 10.06
C TYR A 526 16.78 -15.98 11.36
N VAL A 527 17.50 -17.09 11.25
CA VAL A 527 17.97 -17.87 12.39
C VAL A 527 19.40 -17.47 12.68
N CYS A 528 19.61 -16.72 13.76
CA CYS A 528 20.90 -16.26 14.24
C CYS A 528 21.50 -17.31 15.20
N GLY A 529 22.66 -17.86 14.86
CA GLY A 529 23.40 -18.79 15.70
C GLY A 529 24.46 -18.08 16.55
N PHE A 530 24.46 -18.36 17.86
CA PHE A 530 25.39 -17.80 18.83
C PHE A 530 26.33 -18.88 19.37
N ASP A 531 27.59 -18.52 19.58
CA ASP A 531 28.57 -19.38 20.24
C ASP A 531 28.42 -19.38 21.77
N ALA A 532 29.28 -20.13 22.46
CA ALA A 532 29.31 -20.20 23.93
C ALA A 532 29.66 -18.85 24.60
N THR A 533 30.26 -17.91 23.86
CA THR A 533 30.61 -16.56 24.33
C THR A 533 29.54 -15.52 24.01
N ASP A 534 28.36 -15.97 23.57
CA ASP A 534 27.24 -15.14 23.15
C ASP A 534 27.53 -14.21 21.95
N VAL A 535 28.53 -14.56 21.14
CA VAL A 535 28.84 -13.87 19.89
C VAL A 535 28.07 -14.54 18.75
N MET A 536 27.47 -13.73 17.88
CA MET A 536 26.76 -14.20 16.70
C MET A 536 27.75 -14.69 15.65
N VAL A 537 27.62 -15.94 15.21
CA VAL A 537 28.56 -16.59 14.27
C VAL A 537 27.91 -16.89 12.93
N THR A 538 26.61 -17.18 12.93
CA THR A 538 25.88 -17.54 11.70
C THR A 538 24.54 -16.83 11.61
N ILE A 539 24.13 -16.48 10.38
CA ILE A 539 22.76 -16.09 10.08
C ILE A 539 22.26 -16.98 8.93
N THR A 540 21.25 -17.78 9.20
CA THR A 540 20.57 -18.57 8.16
C THR A 540 19.25 -17.91 7.80
N ARG A 541 19.10 -17.49 6.55
CA ARG A 541 17.81 -17.04 6.01
C ARG A 541 16.94 -18.25 5.72
N VAL A 542 15.72 -18.26 6.22
CA VAL A 542 14.77 -19.36 6.08
C VAL A 542 13.46 -18.83 5.50
N ALA A 543 13.01 -19.44 4.41
CA ALA A 543 11.81 -19.05 3.68
C ALA A 543 10.71 -20.11 3.84
N CYS A 544 9.46 -19.67 3.99
CA CYS A 544 8.32 -20.57 4.14
C CYS A 544 7.83 -21.01 2.76
N ILE A 545 7.86 -22.31 2.49
CA ILE A 545 7.39 -22.90 1.22
C ILE A 545 5.90 -22.61 1.01
N ARG A 546 5.12 -22.64 2.10
CA ARG A 546 3.67 -22.51 2.07
C ARG A 546 3.26 -21.12 1.56
N GLY A 547 2.77 -21.08 0.32
CA GLY A 547 2.31 -19.84 -0.33
C GLY A 547 3.39 -19.07 -1.07
N GLN A 548 4.67 -19.43 -0.94
CA GLN A 548 5.76 -18.87 -1.76
C GLN A 548 6.14 -19.75 -2.95
N LEU A 549 6.09 -21.07 -2.80
CA LEU A 549 6.44 -22.03 -3.85
C LEU A 549 5.20 -22.60 -4.54
N ASP A 550 5.24 -22.70 -5.87
CA ASP A 550 4.24 -23.41 -6.66
C ASP A 550 4.54 -24.91 -6.66
N MET A 551 3.91 -25.62 -5.72
CA MET A 551 4.10 -27.07 -5.52
C MET A 551 3.67 -27.92 -6.73
N THR A 552 2.86 -27.37 -7.66
CA THR A 552 2.43 -28.11 -8.86
C THR A 552 3.57 -28.38 -9.85
N ARG A 553 4.67 -27.63 -9.75
CA ARG A 553 5.81 -27.70 -10.66
C ARG A 553 7.02 -28.41 -10.06
N VAL A 554 6.90 -28.91 -8.84
CA VAL A 554 8.02 -29.45 -8.07
C VAL A 554 7.88 -30.96 -7.94
N THR A 555 8.82 -31.70 -8.52
CA THR A 555 9.04 -33.11 -8.22
C THR A 555 9.84 -33.22 -6.94
N ILE A 556 9.20 -33.72 -5.88
CA ILE A 556 9.86 -33.94 -4.58
C ILE A 556 10.49 -35.32 -4.64
N ASP A 557 11.81 -35.36 -4.49
CA ASP A 557 12.55 -36.62 -4.37
C ASP A 557 12.35 -37.15 -2.94
N SER A 558 11.45 -38.12 -2.78
CA SER A 558 11.05 -38.69 -1.49
C SER A 558 12.06 -39.70 -0.92
N ASP A 559 13.07 -40.10 -1.70
CA ASP A 559 13.98 -41.20 -1.36
C ASP A 559 15.33 -40.72 -0.77
N ALA A 560 15.51 -39.42 -0.54
CA ALA A 560 16.71 -38.93 0.15
C ALA A 560 16.65 -39.33 1.65
N PRO A 561 17.71 -39.94 2.21
CA PRO A 561 17.72 -40.35 3.61
C PRO A 561 17.42 -39.14 4.50
N ALA A 562 16.53 -39.34 5.48
CA ALA A 562 16.12 -38.32 6.45
C ALA A 562 17.34 -37.80 7.22
N ASN A 563 18.00 -36.80 6.67
CA ASN A 563 19.02 -36.06 7.38
C ASN A 563 18.32 -35.32 8.53
N ARG A 564 18.83 -35.51 9.74
CA ARG A 564 18.33 -34.91 11.00
C ARG A 564 18.60 -33.39 11.05
N VAL A 565 18.04 -32.64 10.09
CA VAL A 565 18.22 -31.19 9.92
C VAL A 565 16.89 -30.49 10.16
N ALA A 566 16.93 -29.39 10.91
CA ALA A 566 15.72 -28.69 11.37
C ALA A 566 14.86 -28.12 10.23
N VAL A 567 15.48 -27.72 9.12
CA VAL A 567 14.87 -27.06 7.97
C VAL A 567 15.20 -27.79 6.68
N GLY A 568 14.34 -27.66 5.67
CA GLY A 568 14.58 -28.20 4.34
C GLY A 568 15.73 -27.48 3.63
N SER A 569 16.30 -28.13 2.61
CA SER A 569 17.36 -27.56 1.78
C SER A 569 17.05 -27.78 0.30
N LEU A 570 17.37 -26.79 -0.51
CA LEU A 570 17.25 -26.87 -1.96
C LEU A 570 18.63 -26.92 -2.62
N THR A 571 18.87 -27.93 -3.44
CA THR A 571 20.07 -28.03 -4.26
C THR A 571 19.70 -27.93 -5.73
N ILE A 572 20.31 -26.98 -6.43
CA ILE A 572 20.16 -26.79 -7.87
C ILE A 572 21.38 -27.45 -8.53
N SER A 573 21.16 -28.52 -9.30
CA SER A 573 22.21 -29.16 -10.08
C SER A 573 21.97 -28.89 -11.56
N SER A 574 23.01 -28.40 -12.24
CA SER A 574 23.06 -28.22 -13.69
C SER A 574 24.35 -28.86 -14.20
N ALA A 575 24.48 -30.18 -14.00
CA ALA A 575 25.56 -30.95 -14.59
C ALA A 575 25.04 -31.62 -15.87
N ASN A 576 25.30 -30.99 -17.02
CA ASN A 576 25.14 -31.53 -18.38
C ASN A 576 23.75 -32.11 -18.75
N GLY A 577 22.65 -31.48 -18.32
CA GLY A 577 21.28 -31.91 -18.63
C GLY A 577 20.19 -30.88 -18.24
N PRO A 578 18.89 -31.24 -18.28
CA PRO A 578 17.82 -30.37 -17.80
C PRO A 578 18.04 -30.01 -16.33
N LEU A 579 17.67 -28.80 -15.92
CA LEU A 579 17.83 -28.30 -14.55
C LEU A 579 17.14 -29.26 -13.56
N VAL A 580 17.94 -29.93 -12.72
CA VAL A 580 17.41 -30.80 -11.65
C VAL A 580 17.39 -29.99 -10.36
N VAL A 581 16.18 -29.73 -9.87
CA VAL A 581 15.95 -29.09 -8.57
C VAL A 581 15.57 -30.18 -7.58
N THR A 582 16.50 -30.53 -6.69
CA THR A 582 16.24 -31.53 -5.65
C THR A 582 15.78 -30.82 -4.38
N PHE A 583 14.56 -31.13 -3.96
CA PHE A 583 13.98 -30.64 -2.71
C PHE A 583 14.20 -31.67 -1.61
N ARG A 584 14.95 -31.30 -0.58
CA ARG A 584 15.04 -32.10 0.64
C ARG A 584 14.16 -31.46 1.71
N ARG A 585 13.17 -32.21 2.18
CA ARG A 585 12.32 -31.77 3.30
C ARG A 585 13.10 -31.81 4.61
N GLY A 586 12.81 -30.86 5.49
CA GLY A 586 13.28 -30.90 6.88
C GLY A 586 12.48 -31.90 7.70
N VAL A 587 12.94 -32.18 8.93
CA VAL A 587 12.25 -33.10 9.85
C VAL A 587 10.81 -32.64 10.15
N ASP A 588 9.92 -33.60 10.41
CA ASP A 588 8.50 -33.39 10.75
C ASP A 588 7.72 -32.61 9.67
N ASP A 589 8.04 -32.83 8.38
CA ASP A 589 7.46 -32.09 7.24
C ASP A 589 7.56 -30.56 7.41
N CYS A 590 8.75 -30.09 7.79
CA CYS A 590 9.00 -28.66 8.00
C CYS A 590 8.70 -27.84 6.74
N LEU A 591 7.83 -26.83 6.88
CA LEU A 591 7.45 -25.92 5.81
C LEU A 591 8.48 -24.81 5.53
N TRP A 592 9.65 -24.87 6.16
CA TRP A 592 10.69 -23.86 6.10
C TRP A 592 11.94 -24.41 5.40
N MET A 593 12.52 -23.64 4.48
CA MET A 593 13.74 -23.99 3.76
C MET A 593 14.83 -22.94 3.93
N ALA A 594 16.06 -23.42 4.14
CA ALA A 594 17.27 -22.60 4.09
C ALA A 594 17.73 -22.43 2.64
#